data_AF-B5GCD9-F1
#
_entry.id   AF-B5GCD9-F1
#
_cell.length_a   1.000
_cell.length_b   1.000
_cell.length_c   1.000
_cell.angle_alpha   90.00
_cell.angle_beta   90.00
_cell.angle_gamma   90.00
#
_symmetry.space_group_name_H-M   'P 1'
#
loop_
_entity.id
_entity.type
_entity.pdbx_description
1 polymer ?
#
loop_
_entity_poly.entity_id
_entity_poly.type
_entity_poly.pdbx_seq_one_letter_code
_entity_poly.pdbx_strand_id
1 'polypeptide(L)'
;MSGMTMLIVRPAPKLRRDFARWAVAQRPKVRTASPTSFAVPTALFTEAPEEILIGSVVDGQRYVSPDECTVSRPELVGVASPDGFREAVPCELLPEVPAEAYGPDSTPLPDASEDSDPSDSAAETPEGVFPCDGCDREFTTARGRDTHHRQVHGPQGR
;
A
#
# COMPACT_ATOMS: atom_id res chain seq x y z
N MET A 1 20.07 -5.79 -6.93
CA MET A 1 19.43 -5.18 -8.10
C MET A 1 18.20 -4.44 -7.58
N SER A 2 18.28 -3.12 -7.38
CA SER A 2 17.12 -2.35 -6.89
C SER A 2 16.00 -2.43 -7.91
N GLY A 3 14.93 -3.12 -7.58
CA GLY A 3 13.72 -3.17 -8.39
C GLY A 3 13.13 -1.76 -8.51
N MET A 4 12.88 -1.32 -9.73
CA MET A 4 12.25 -0.02 -9.99
C MET A 4 10.75 -0.15 -9.67
N THR A 5 10.33 0.30 -8.49
CA THR A 5 8.92 0.29 -8.08
C THR A 5 8.10 1.21 -8.97
N MET A 6 7.04 0.67 -9.58
CA MET A 6 6.15 1.36 -10.51
C MET A 6 4.78 1.60 -9.85
N LEU A 7 4.30 2.84 -9.91
CA LEU A 7 2.97 3.25 -9.45
C LEU A 7 2.03 3.36 -10.65
N ILE A 8 0.77 2.94 -10.49
CA ILE A 8 -0.27 3.10 -11.50
C ILE A 8 -1.04 4.39 -11.22
N VAL A 9 -0.79 5.42 -12.02
CA VAL A 9 -1.46 6.72 -11.91
C VAL A 9 -2.58 6.81 -12.94
N ARG A 10 -3.80 7.06 -12.48
CA ARG A 10 -4.97 7.39 -13.30
C ARG A 10 -5.31 8.87 -13.12
N PRO A 11 -4.94 9.74 -14.07
CA PRO A 11 -5.19 11.17 -13.94
C PRO A 11 -6.68 11.51 -14.04
N ALA A 12 -7.08 12.61 -13.39
CA ALA A 12 -8.43 13.14 -13.52
C ALA A 12 -8.77 13.42 -15.02
N PRO A 13 -10.01 13.17 -15.49
CA PRO A 13 -10.37 13.33 -16.91
C PRO A 13 -9.96 14.66 -17.53
N LYS A 14 -10.10 15.76 -16.77
CA LYS A 14 -9.76 17.11 -17.19
C LYS A 14 -8.24 17.36 -17.29
N LEU A 15 -7.42 16.62 -16.55
CA LEU A 15 -5.96 16.78 -16.43
C LEU A 15 -5.16 15.73 -17.23
N ARG A 16 -5.82 14.76 -17.87
CA ARG A 16 -5.12 13.66 -18.59
C ARG A 16 -4.16 14.16 -19.67
N ARG A 17 -4.51 15.24 -20.37
CA ARG A 17 -3.67 15.80 -21.44
C ARG A 17 -2.39 16.42 -20.87
N ASP A 18 -2.52 17.16 -19.79
CA ASP A 18 -1.37 17.80 -19.14
C ASP A 18 -0.48 16.74 -18.47
N PHE A 19 -1.08 15.73 -17.84
CA PHE A 19 -0.34 14.59 -17.32
C PHE A 19 0.40 13.81 -18.43
N ALA A 20 -0.25 13.56 -19.57
CA ALA A 20 0.40 12.89 -20.70
C ALA A 20 1.57 13.72 -21.26
N ARG A 21 1.43 15.05 -21.32
CA ARG A 21 2.52 15.95 -21.73
C ARG A 21 3.71 15.85 -20.78
N TRP A 22 3.45 15.89 -19.47
CA TRP A 22 4.49 15.70 -18.45
C TRP A 22 5.15 14.31 -18.57
N ALA A 23 4.36 13.25 -18.68
CA ALA A 23 4.83 11.87 -18.75
C ALA A 23 5.76 11.60 -19.94
N VAL A 24 5.50 12.23 -21.09
CA VAL A 24 6.33 12.08 -22.30
C VAL A 24 7.68 12.80 -22.19
N ALA A 25 7.78 13.83 -21.34
CA ALA A 25 9.01 14.56 -21.10
C ALA A 25 10.01 13.82 -20.19
N GLN A 26 9.55 12.79 -19.45
CA GLN A 26 10.36 12.11 -18.44
C GLN A 26 11.45 11.18 -18.98
N ARG A 27 12.53 11.04 -18.21
CA ARG A 27 13.61 10.07 -18.42
C ARG A 27 13.93 9.35 -17.09
N PRO A 28 13.69 8.03 -16.96
CA PRO A 28 13.15 7.12 -17.97
C PRO A 28 11.70 7.45 -18.35
N LYS A 29 11.31 7.07 -19.58
CA LYS A 29 9.99 7.42 -20.09
C LYS A 29 8.90 6.68 -19.31
N VAL A 30 7.92 7.43 -18.81
CA VAL A 30 6.72 6.87 -18.17
C VAL A 30 5.98 6.01 -19.19
N ARG A 31 5.62 4.79 -18.80
CA ARG A 31 4.94 3.84 -19.68
C ARG A 31 3.43 4.02 -19.57
N THR A 32 2.71 3.82 -20.66
CA THR A 32 1.25 3.73 -20.63
C THR A 32 0.84 2.33 -20.21
N ALA A 33 0.12 2.20 -19.10
CA ALA A 33 -0.38 0.91 -18.61
C ALA A 33 -1.78 0.60 -19.16
N SER A 34 -2.60 1.63 -19.40
CA SER A 34 -3.93 1.52 -19.99
C SER A 34 -4.32 2.82 -20.70
N PRO A 35 -5.44 2.89 -21.45
CA PRO A 35 -5.90 4.14 -22.08
C PRO A 35 -6.13 5.30 -21.11
N THR A 36 -6.26 5.01 -19.81
CA THR A 36 -6.49 6.01 -18.76
C THR A 36 -5.47 5.94 -17.63
N SER A 37 -4.46 5.07 -17.71
CA SER A 37 -3.50 4.82 -16.64
C SER A 37 -2.07 4.78 -17.13
N PHE A 38 -1.16 5.31 -16.33
CA PHE A 38 0.27 5.40 -16.60
C PHE A 38 1.04 4.66 -15.51
N ALA A 39 2.03 3.87 -15.91
CA ALA A 39 3.00 3.25 -15.03
C ALA A 39 4.18 4.22 -14.84
N VAL A 40 4.19 4.87 -13.68
CA VAL A 40 5.15 5.90 -13.31
C VAL A 40 6.14 5.30 -12.30
N PRO A 41 7.45 5.33 -12.56
CA PRO A 41 8.43 4.99 -11.55
C PRO A 41 8.25 5.86 -10.30
N THR A 42 8.34 5.25 -9.11
CA THR A 42 8.13 5.94 -7.82
C THR A 42 9.02 7.19 -7.68
N ALA A 43 10.26 7.12 -8.19
CA ALA A 43 11.19 8.25 -8.19
C ALA A 43 10.75 9.44 -9.07
N LEU A 44 10.01 9.19 -10.16
CA LEU A 44 9.50 10.25 -11.04
C LEU A 44 8.17 10.81 -10.55
N PHE A 45 7.44 10.05 -9.73
CA PHE A 45 6.16 10.50 -9.20
C PHE A 45 6.32 11.74 -8.31
N THR A 46 7.41 11.84 -7.54
CA THR A 46 7.71 13.01 -6.70
C THR A 46 8.06 14.27 -7.50
N GLU A 47 8.41 14.13 -8.78
CA GLU A 47 8.70 15.24 -9.69
C GLU A 47 7.46 15.71 -10.47
N ALA A 48 6.33 15.01 -10.32
CA ALA A 48 5.09 15.40 -10.96
C ALA A 48 4.52 16.66 -10.29
N PRO A 49 4.18 17.72 -11.06
CA PRO A 49 3.54 18.87 -10.48
C PRO A 49 2.22 18.47 -9.82
N GLU A 50 1.96 18.99 -8.63
CA GLU A 50 0.79 18.61 -7.86
C GLU A 50 -0.52 18.92 -8.60
N GLU A 51 -0.54 20.04 -9.34
CA GLU A 51 -1.69 20.50 -10.12
C GLU A 51 -2.24 19.44 -11.10
N ILE A 52 -1.36 18.59 -11.64
CA ILE A 52 -1.76 17.49 -12.55
C ILE A 52 -2.13 16.21 -11.80
N LEU A 53 -1.82 16.12 -10.51
CA LEU A 53 -2.13 15.00 -9.62
C LEU A 53 -3.47 15.20 -8.88
N ILE A 54 -3.94 16.44 -8.70
CA ILE A 54 -5.21 16.71 -7.99
C ILE A 54 -6.39 15.95 -8.62
N GLY A 55 -7.06 15.12 -7.80
CA GLY A 55 -8.18 14.29 -8.23
C GLY A 55 -7.79 13.03 -9.01
N SER A 56 -6.50 12.73 -9.11
CA SER A 56 -5.99 11.49 -9.69
C SER A 56 -6.11 10.33 -8.70
N VAL A 57 -6.02 9.11 -9.23
CA VAL A 57 -5.99 7.88 -8.43
C VAL A 57 -4.63 7.20 -8.64
N VAL A 58 -3.86 7.03 -7.58
CA VAL A 58 -2.53 6.40 -7.55
C VAL A 58 -2.68 5.04 -6.86
N ASP A 59 -2.43 3.96 -7.60
CA ASP A 59 -2.59 2.57 -7.12
C ASP A 59 -3.95 2.26 -6.45
N GLY A 60 -5.01 2.92 -6.94
CA GLY A 60 -6.36 2.77 -6.41
C GLY A 60 -6.71 3.75 -5.28
N GLN A 61 -5.75 4.49 -4.75
CA GLN A 61 -5.96 5.52 -3.73
C GLN A 61 -6.11 6.91 -4.37
N ARG A 62 -7.02 7.74 -3.87
CA ARG A 62 -7.10 9.13 -4.33
C ARG A 62 -5.84 9.86 -3.89
N TYR A 63 -5.24 10.61 -4.81
CA TYR A 63 -4.15 11.50 -4.48
C TYR A 63 -4.64 12.55 -3.49
N VAL A 64 -3.87 12.72 -2.41
CA VAL A 64 -4.08 13.74 -1.38
C VAL A 64 -2.84 14.62 -1.37
N SER A 65 -3.06 15.93 -1.45
CA SER A 65 -1.99 16.92 -1.31
C SER A 65 -1.30 16.77 0.04
N PRO A 66 0.04 16.88 0.12
CA PRO A 66 0.74 16.95 1.39
C PRO A 66 0.19 18.07 2.29
N ASP A 67 -0.15 19.22 1.72
CA ASP A 67 -0.74 20.35 2.46
C ASP A 67 -2.08 19.97 3.09
N GLU A 68 -2.98 19.31 2.36
CA GLU A 68 -4.25 18.82 2.89
C GLU A 68 -4.07 17.73 3.97
N CYS A 69 -2.97 16.96 3.89
CA CYS A 69 -2.62 15.93 4.86
C CYS A 69 -2.10 16.54 6.18
N THR A 70 -1.43 17.69 6.13
CA THR A 70 -1.03 18.43 7.35
C THR A 70 -2.22 19.03 8.10
N VAL A 71 -3.31 19.32 7.40
CA VAL A 71 -4.53 19.87 8.02
C VAL A 71 -5.42 18.77 8.61
N SER A 72 -5.34 17.53 8.11
CA SER A 72 -6.16 16.40 8.58
C SER A 72 -5.46 15.51 9.61
N ARG A 73 -4.15 15.64 9.79
CA ARG A 73 -3.48 15.08 10.96
C ARG A 73 -3.63 16.13 12.06
N PRO A 74 -4.41 15.92 13.13
CA PRO A 74 -4.18 16.73 14.33
C PRO A 74 -2.71 16.53 14.63
N GLU A 75 -1.96 17.61 14.58
CA GLU A 75 -0.58 17.67 14.98
C GLU A 75 -0.56 17.19 16.43
N LEU A 76 -0.32 15.91 16.66
CA LEU A 76 -0.09 15.34 17.99
C LEU A 76 1.33 15.73 18.43
N VAL A 77 1.57 17.04 18.47
CA VAL A 77 2.69 17.68 19.13
C VAL A 77 2.11 18.24 20.43
N GLY A 78 2.01 17.37 21.43
CA GLY A 78 1.52 17.76 22.74
C GLY A 78 1.28 16.55 23.63
N VAL A 79 2.11 16.40 24.67
CA VAL A 79 1.73 15.61 25.85
C VAL A 79 0.65 16.41 26.57
N ALA A 80 -0.58 15.89 26.63
CA ALA A 80 -1.65 16.50 27.39
C ALA A 80 -1.32 16.40 28.90
N SER A 81 -0.76 17.46 29.47
CA SER A 81 -0.70 17.65 30.92
C SER A 81 -1.91 18.49 31.40
N PRO A 82 -2.41 18.25 32.62
CA PRO A 82 -3.64 18.89 33.13
C PRO A 82 -3.57 20.43 33.26
N ASP A 83 -2.36 21.03 33.22
CA ASP A 83 -2.13 22.47 33.32
C ASP A 83 -2.03 23.22 31.97
N GLY A 84 -2.34 22.56 30.85
CA GLY A 84 -2.35 23.17 29.52
C GLY A 84 -1.09 22.92 28.69
N PHE A 85 -1.06 23.52 27.49
CA PHE A 85 -0.04 23.27 26.47
C PHE A 85 1.28 23.99 26.79
N ARG A 86 2.35 23.23 27.04
CA ARG A 86 3.73 23.76 27.08
C ARG A 86 4.48 23.41 25.80
N GLU A 87 5.16 24.39 25.21
CA GLU A 87 6.06 24.19 24.07
C GLU A 87 7.25 23.36 24.52
N ALA A 88 7.51 22.23 23.84
CA ALA A 88 8.59 21.32 24.22
C ALA A 88 9.93 21.85 23.71
N VAL A 89 10.90 22.02 24.62
CA VAL A 89 12.28 22.36 24.27
C VAL A 89 13.03 21.07 23.88
N PRO A 90 13.66 21.00 22.69
CA PRO A 90 14.47 19.85 22.32
C PRO A 90 15.57 19.60 23.36
N CYS A 91 15.73 18.34 23.77
CA CYS A 91 16.63 17.84 24.84
C CYS A 91 16.13 17.98 26.29
N GLU A 92 14.91 18.44 26.55
CA GLU A 92 14.32 18.30 27.89
C GLU A 92 13.88 16.84 28.10
N LEU A 93 14.40 16.18 29.14
CA LEU A 93 14.00 14.82 29.51
C LEU A 93 12.52 14.81 29.88
N LEU A 94 11.76 13.92 29.24
CA LEU A 94 10.33 13.76 29.48
C LEU A 94 10.10 13.41 30.97
N PRO A 95 9.08 13.97 31.62
CA PRO A 95 8.72 13.58 32.97
C PRO A 95 8.29 12.10 32.98
N GLU A 96 8.78 11.35 33.96
CA GLU A 96 8.43 9.94 34.15
C GLU A 96 6.94 9.85 34.45
N VAL A 97 6.20 9.16 33.58
CA VAL A 97 4.75 9.02 33.75
C VAL A 97 4.51 8.07 34.93
N PRO A 98 3.82 8.50 36.01
CA PRO A 98 3.56 7.62 37.14
C PRO A 98 2.69 6.45 36.70
N ALA A 99 2.95 5.26 37.25
CA ALA A 99 2.21 4.03 36.95
C ALA A 99 0.69 4.17 37.16
N GLU A 100 0.27 5.14 37.97
CA GLU A 100 -1.13 5.49 38.24
C GLU A 100 -1.86 6.13 37.05
N ALA A 101 -1.13 6.58 36.01
CA ALA A 101 -1.73 7.04 34.75
C ALA A 101 -2.32 5.87 33.93
N TYR A 102 -1.92 4.63 34.23
CA TYR A 102 -2.51 3.43 33.64
C TYR A 102 -3.74 3.04 34.47
N GLY A 103 -4.93 3.15 33.87
CA GLY A 103 -6.17 2.73 34.51
C GLY A 103 -6.20 1.21 34.76
N PRO A 104 -7.08 0.72 35.65
CA PRO A 104 -7.17 -0.71 35.99
C PRO A 104 -7.55 -1.64 34.82
N ASP A 105 -8.06 -1.09 33.72
CA ASP A 105 -8.30 -1.80 32.44
C ASP A 105 -7.04 -1.91 31.56
N SER A 106 -5.91 -1.37 32.00
CA SER A 106 -4.65 -1.46 31.25
C SER A 106 -4.09 -2.88 31.38
N THR A 107 -4.06 -3.61 30.27
CA THR A 107 -3.42 -4.93 30.20
C THR A 107 -1.93 -4.73 29.88
N PRO A 108 -1.01 -5.25 30.73
CA PRO A 108 0.41 -5.21 30.44
C PRO A 108 0.70 -5.98 29.15
N LEU A 109 1.39 -5.34 28.20
CA LEU A 109 1.95 -6.06 27.06
C LEU A 109 3.03 -7.01 27.59
N PRO A 110 3.05 -8.29 27.16
CA PRO A 110 4.12 -9.20 27.53
C PRO A 110 5.45 -8.64 27.03
N ASP A 111 6.46 -8.69 27.89
CA ASP A 111 7.83 -8.32 27.56
C ASP A 111 8.25 -9.14 26.34
N ALA A 112 8.63 -8.46 25.24
CA ALA A 112 9.04 -9.10 23.99
C ALA A 112 10.43 -9.74 24.18
N SER A 113 10.48 -10.76 25.02
CA SER A 113 11.57 -11.71 25.10
C SER A 113 11.34 -12.74 24.00
N GLU A 114 12.00 -12.49 22.87
CA GLU A 114 12.51 -13.51 21.94
C GLU A 114 11.69 -14.83 21.84
N ASP A 115 10.60 -14.80 21.08
CA ASP A 115 10.26 -15.95 20.23
C ASP A 115 9.88 -15.41 18.86
N SER A 116 10.77 -15.66 17.91
CA SER A 116 10.48 -15.48 16.51
C SER A 116 9.28 -16.36 16.19
N ASP A 117 8.20 -15.79 15.68
CA ASP A 117 7.09 -16.55 15.12
C ASP A 117 7.35 -16.74 13.62
N PRO A 118 8.03 -17.82 13.16
CA PRO A 118 7.91 -18.24 11.78
C PRO A 118 6.57 -18.97 11.65
N SER A 119 5.44 -18.27 11.68
CA SER A 119 4.18 -18.80 11.14
C SER A 119 4.21 -18.79 9.62
N ASP A 120 5.16 -19.54 9.07
CA ASP A 120 4.86 -20.47 7.99
C ASP A 120 4.27 -21.72 8.67
N SER A 121 2.97 -21.68 8.92
CA SER A 121 2.20 -22.90 9.12
C SER A 121 1.35 -23.08 7.89
N ALA A 122 2.00 -23.70 6.90
CA ALA A 122 1.35 -24.57 5.94
C ALA A 122 0.24 -25.35 6.65
N ALA A 123 -1.01 -24.95 6.43
CA ALA A 123 -2.15 -25.77 6.76
C ALA A 123 -2.15 -26.95 5.79
N GLU A 124 -1.43 -28.00 6.18
CA GLU A 124 -1.54 -29.33 5.59
C GLU A 124 -3.01 -29.76 5.66
N THR A 125 -3.67 -29.69 4.52
CA THR A 125 -4.94 -30.37 4.24
C THR A 125 -4.70 -31.21 3.00
N PRO A 126 -5.19 -32.46 2.99
CA PRO A 126 -4.54 -33.57 2.31
C PRO A 126 -4.28 -33.31 0.83
N GLU A 127 -3.06 -33.70 0.45
CA GLU A 127 -2.43 -33.72 -0.86
C GLU A 127 -3.28 -34.49 -1.88
N GLY A 128 -4.39 -33.89 -2.30
CA GLY A 128 -5.11 -34.32 -3.48
C GLY A 128 -4.53 -33.60 -4.67
N VAL A 129 -3.84 -34.32 -5.55
CA VAL A 129 -3.55 -33.77 -6.88
C VAL A 129 -4.90 -33.54 -7.58
N PHE A 130 -5.13 -32.34 -8.06
CA PHE A 130 -6.34 -31.97 -8.79
C PHE A 130 -6.05 -31.96 -10.29
N PRO A 131 -6.18 -33.10 -11.01
CA PRO A 131 -5.96 -33.15 -12.45
C PRO A 131 -7.05 -32.39 -13.20
N CYS A 132 -6.68 -31.77 -14.32
CA CYS A 132 -7.64 -31.14 -15.22
C CYS A 132 -8.34 -32.17 -16.11
N ASP A 133 -9.66 -32.05 -16.31
CA ASP A 133 -10.41 -32.93 -17.20
C ASP A 133 -10.15 -32.69 -18.70
N GLY A 134 -9.53 -31.56 -19.05
CA GLY A 134 -9.25 -31.16 -20.44
C GLY A 134 -7.79 -31.36 -20.90
N CYS A 135 -6.87 -31.64 -19.98
CA CYS A 135 -5.47 -31.92 -20.28
C CYS A 135 -4.75 -32.59 -19.10
N ASP A 136 -3.56 -33.14 -19.32
CA ASP A 136 -2.77 -33.84 -18.31
C ASP A 136 -2.10 -32.92 -17.26
N ARG A 137 -2.64 -31.71 -17.03
CA ARG A 137 -2.10 -30.78 -16.04
C ARG A 137 -2.68 -31.04 -14.66
N GLU A 138 -1.79 -31.06 -13.69
CA GLU A 138 -2.07 -31.33 -12.29
C GLU A 138 -1.89 -30.06 -11.45
N PHE A 139 -2.78 -29.86 -10.48
CA PHE A 139 -2.76 -28.70 -9.60
C PHE A 139 -2.76 -29.13 -8.15
N THR A 140 -2.09 -28.35 -7.31
CA THR A 140 -2.05 -28.55 -5.85
C THR A 140 -3.31 -28.02 -5.15
N THR A 141 -4.19 -27.33 -5.88
CA THR A 141 -5.47 -26.80 -5.35
C THR A 141 -6.60 -26.92 -6.36
N ALA A 142 -7.82 -27.24 -5.89
CA ALA A 142 -9.02 -27.30 -6.73
C ALA A 142 -9.29 -25.97 -7.46
N ARG A 143 -9.10 -24.84 -6.76
CA ARG A 143 -9.29 -23.49 -7.31
C ARG A 143 -8.32 -23.19 -8.46
N GLY A 144 -7.09 -23.71 -8.39
CA GLY A 144 -6.10 -23.58 -9.46
C GLY A 144 -6.54 -24.30 -10.73
N ARG A 145 -6.97 -25.56 -10.60
CA ARG A 145 -7.51 -26.36 -11.70
C ARG A 145 -8.74 -25.70 -12.36
N ASP A 146 -9.72 -25.24 -11.57
CA ASP A 146 -10.93 -24.59 -12.08
C ASP A 146 -10.63 -23.35 -12.91
N THR A 147 -9.69 -22.53 -12.43
CA THR A 147 -9.24 -21.32 -13.12
C THR A 147 -8.58 -21.67 -14.45
N HIS A 148 -7.69 -22.67 -14.45
CA HIS A 148 -7.06 -23.18 -15.65
C HIS A 148 -8.07 -23.72 -16.65
N HIS A 149 -9.03 -24.54 -16.22
CA HIS A 149 -10.04 -25.13 -17.08
C HIS A 149 -10.88 -24.05 -17.79
N ARG A 150 -11.31 -22.99 -17.07
CA ARG A 150 -12.08 -21.89 -17.67
C ARG A 150 -11.28 -21.08 -18.69
N GLN A 151 -9.97 -20.90 -18.47
CA GLN A 151 -9.13 -20.08 -19.33
C GLN A 151 -8.65 -20.83 -20.58
N VAL A 152 -8.31 -22.11 -20.43
CA VAL A 152 -7.70 -22.91 -21.50
C VAL A 152 -8.74 -23.75 -22.25
N HIS A 153 -9.75 -24.25 -21.56
CA HIS A 153 -10.79 -25.13 -22.12
C HIS A 153 -12.19 -24.47 -22.15
N GLY A 154 -12.29 -23.20 -21.75
CA GLY A 154 -13.54 -22.45 -21.81
C GLY A 154 -13.98 -22.15 -23.26
N PRO A 155 -15.28 -21.87 -23.49
CA PRO A 155 -15.88 -21.70 -24.82
C PRO A 155 -15.38 -20.50 -25.64
N GLN A 156 -14.40 -19.75 -25.14
CA GLN A 156 -13.86 -18.52 -25.71
C GLN A 156 -12.38 -18.64 -26.12
N GLY A 157 -11.82 -19.86 -26.11
CA GLY A 157 -10.45 -20.16 -26.57
C GLY A 157 -10.40 -21.19 -27.70
N ARG A 158 -11.19 -21.00 -28.78
CA ARG A 158 -11.00 -21.73 -30.05
C ARG A 158 -10.30 -20.87 -31.08
#